data_AF-A0A7C6ND22-F1
#
_entry.id   AF-A0A7C6ND22-F1
#
_cell.length_a   1.000
_cell.length_b   1.000
_cell.length_c   1.000
_cell.angle_alpha   90.00
_cell.angle_beta   90.00
_cell.angle_gamma   90.00
#
_symmetry.space_group_name_H-M   'P 1'
#
loop_
_entity.id
_entity.type
_entity.pdbx_description
1 polymer ?
#
loop_
_entity_poly.entity_id
_entity_poly.type
_entity_poly.pdbx_seq_one_letter_code
_entity_poly.pdbx_strand_id
1 'polypeptide(L)'
;QNNGKTVYAFDGHSTVYDSRGQIINYCPAFSSELKILDLDLDAGGRNRDPVSVPGDLGTGVIYQAITYGLGKFLSSTGIRKVIIGISGGIDSAVAACLYTLVLGPENVLLVNMPSIFNSQTTRSLSARLAGNLDCLYTVMPIQDSVDYTAAQLSQTPVVDLKSGREFKIPVTPFVLENIQARDRSARVLAGLAAAFGGAFTCNSNKSELTAGYSTLYGDLAGFLAVLGDLWKHQVYDLALYLNSQVFRKEVIPQEIIDLVPSAELSPAQAVEEGKGDPIVYPYHDYLFRAFMEYWNRATPEDILTWYAQGSLEERIGCRKGLVNQLFPEPGDFIEDLEHWWKLYTGMGVAKRIQAPPVLAVSRRAFGYDHREAQNTFYLTSSYRELKNKILNR
;
A
#
# COMPACT_ATOMS: atom_id res chain seq x y z
N GLN A 1 -19.79 0.43 4.34
CA GLN A 1 -20.18 1.72 3.72
C GLN A 1 -19.18 2.06 2.65
N ASN A 2 -19.62 2.48 1.47
CA ASN A 2 -18.75 2.93 0.39
C ASN A 2 -19.03 4.41 0.15
N ASN A 3 -18.06 5.29 0.41
CA ASN A 3 -18.20 6.73 0.17
C ASN A 3 -17.48 7.19 -1.11
N GLY A 4 -17.18 6.26 -2.00
CA GLY A 4 -16.48 6.50 -3.26
C GLY A 4 -14.97 6.36 -3.13
N LYS A 5 -14.32 7.03 -2.18
CA LYS A 5 -12.84 6.97 -2.01
C LYS A 5 -12.36 6.03 -0.93
N THR A 6 -13.21 5.78 0.06
CA THR A 6 -12.92 4.92 1.18
C THR A 6 -14.06 3.92 1.36
N VAL A 7 -13.71 2.65 1.45
CA VAL A 7 -14.63 1.55 1.71
C VAL A 7 -14.43 1.12 3.15
N TYR A 8 -15.48 1.18 3.96
CA TYR A 8 -15.47 0.73 5.34
C TYR A 8 -16.23 -0.59 5.46
N ALA A 9 -15.59 -1.56 6.09
CA ALA A 9 -16.27 -2.70 6.67
C ALA A 9 -16.77 -2.34 8.08
N PHE A 10 -17.92 -2.88 8.45
CA PHE A 10 -18.40 -2.86 9.84
C PHE A 10 -18.29 -4.28 10.35
N ASP A 11 -17.52 -4.44 11.41
CA ASP A 11 -17.27 -5.68 12.14
C ASP A 11 -18.48 -6.12 12.97
N GLY A 12 -19.33 -5.16 13.36
CA GLY A 12 -20.48 -5.39 14.22
C GLY A 12 -20.00 -5.54 15.66
N HIS A 13 -19.63 -6.76 16.05
CA HIS A 13 -19.04 -7.04 17.36
C HIS A 13 -19.86 -6.53 18.56
N SER A 14 -21.19 -6.66 18.47
CA SER A 14 -22.11 -6.23 19.53
C SER A 14 -21.73 -6.86 20.87
N THR A 15 -21.56 -6.04 21.90
CA THR A 15 -21.03 -6.47 23.21
C THR A 15 -21.97 -6.03 24.33
N VAL A 16 -22.18 -6.90 25.31
CA VAL A 16 -23.03 -6.67 26.48
C VAL A 16 -22.17 -6.64 27.73
N TYR A 17 -22.33 -5.57 28.51
CA TYR A 17 -21.60 -5.32 29.75
C TYR A 17 -22.56 -5.41 30.95
N ASP A 18 -22.07 -5.96 32.06
CA ASP A 18 -22.77 -5.88 33.34
C ASP A 18 -22.60 -4.50 34.00
N SER A 19 -23.23 -4.31 35.17
CA SER A 19 -23.13 -3.06 35.93
C SER A 19 -21.72 -2.74 36.48
N ARG A 20 -20.76 -3.66 36.34
CA ARG A 20 -19.35 -3.47 36.72
C ARG A 20 -18.45 -3.20 35.50
N GLY A 21 -19.02 -3.16 34.30
CA GLY A 21 -18.26 -3.02 33.06
C GLY A 21 -17.56 -4.29 32.62
N GLN A 22 -17.93 -5.46 33.16
CA GLN A 22 -17.44 -6.75 32.70
C GLN A 22 -18.26 -7.24 31.52
N ILE A 23 -17.60 -7.80 30.51
CA ILE A 23 -18.28 -8.34 29.33
C ILE A 23 -18.93 -9.67 29.70
N ILE A 24 -20.25 -9.78 29.51
CA ILE A 24 -21.02 -11.01 29.81
C ILE A 24 -21.52 -11.72 28.54
N ASN A 25 -21.49 -11.03 27.39
CA ASN A 25 -21.69 -11.65 26.09
C ASN A 25 -21.17 -10.75 24.96
N TYR A 26 -20.86 -11.35 23.81
CA TYR A 26 -20.52 -10.60 22.59
C TYR A 26 -20.87 -11.44 21.34
N CYS A 27 -21.12 -10.79 20.20
CA CYS A 27 -21.21 -11.45 18.90
C CYS A 27 -19.84 -11.40 18.19
N PRO A 28 -19.37 -12.49 17.54
CA PRO A 28 -18.11 -12.49 16.81
C PRO A 28 -18.08 -11.43 15.68
N ALA A 29 -16.91 -10.83 15.46
CA ALA A 29 -16.71 -9.86 14.39
C ALA A 29 -16.99 -10.46 13.01
N PHE A 30 -17.52 -9.65 12.10
CA PHE A 30 -17.79 -9.98 10.70
C PHE A 30 -18.69 -11.21 10.49
N SER A 31 -19.51 -11.54 11.48
CA SER A 31 -20.48 -12.64 11.46
C SER A 31 -21.91 -12.11 11.56
N SER A 32 -22.87 -12.85 10.99
CA SER A 32 -24.29 -12.55 11.13
C SER A 32 -24.86 -13.40 12.26
N GLU A 33 -25.24 -12.78 13.37
CA GLU A 33 -25.75 -13.49 14.55
C GLU A 33 -26.83 -12.66 15.26
N LEU A 34 -27.82 -13.34 15.85
CA LEU A 34 -28.79 -12.77 16.78
C LEU A 34 -28.65 -13.49 18.13
N LYS A 35 -28.34 -12.74 19.19
CA LYS A 35 -28.30 -13.25 20.56
C LYS A 35 -29.43 -12.65 21.39
N ILE A 36 -30.10 -13.50 22.15
CA ILE A 36 -31.16 -13.13 23.10
C ILE A 36 -30.65 -13.49 24.50
N LEU A 37 -30.73 -12.54 25.43
CA LEU A 37 -30.15 -12.65 26.76
C LEU A 37 -31.18 -12.21 27.80
N ASP A 38 -31.48 -13.11 28.75
CA ASP A 38 -32.18 -12.73 29.97
C ASP A 38 -31.19 -12.08 30.95
N LEU A 39 -31.50 -10.85 31.37
CA LEU A 39 -30.72 -10.04 32.30
C LEU A 39 -31.55 -9.75 33.54
N ASP A 40 -31.00 -10.08 34.71
CA ASP A 40 -31.55 -9.64 35.99
C ASP A 40 -31.08 -8.19 36.24
N LEU A 41 -31.98 -7.23 36.02
CA LEU A 41 -31.67 -5.81 36.16
C LEU A 41 -31.48 -5.38 37.62
N ASP A 42 -32.14 -6.06 38.57
CA ASP A 42 -31.98 -5.79 40.01
C ASP A 42 -30.58 -6.22 40.47
N ALA A 43 -30.08 -7.33 39.92
CA ALA A 43 -28.69 -7.75 40.10
C ALA A 43 -27.70 -6.95 39.24
N GLY A 44 -28.14 -6.03 38.37
CA GLY A 44 -27.27 -5.27 37.47
C GLY A 44 -26.64 -6.12 36.35
N GLY A 45 -27.35 -7.16 35.88
CA GLY A 45 -26.88 -8.10 34.87
C GLY A 45 -25.89 -9.16 35.39
N ARG A 46 -25.68 -9.23 36.71
CA ARG A 46 -24.73 -10.16 37.37
C ARG A 46 -25.26 -11.58 37.54
N ASN A 47 -26.38 -11.91 36.89
CA ASN A 47 -26.89 -13.29 36.79
C ASN A 47 -26.17 -14.11 35.70
N ARG A 48 -25.14 -13.54 35.05
CA ARG A 48 -24.31 -14.18 34.04
C ARG A 48 -22.84 -14.01 34.37
N ASP A 49 -22.06 -15.03 34.06
CA ASP A 49 -20.62 -14.99 34.25
C ASP A 49 -19.94 -14.12 33.18
N PRO A 50 -18.86 -13.40 33.53
CA PRO A 50 -18.02 -12.72 32.56
C PRO A 50 -17.42 -13.67 31.52
N VAL A 51 -17.32 -13.20 30.28
CA VAL A 51 -16.70 -13.92 29.17
C VAL A 51 -15.45 -13.20 28.68
N SER A 52 -14.47 -13.97 28.21
CA SER A 52 -13.29 -13.43 27.55
C SER A 52 -13.62 -13.10 26.09
N VAL A 53 -13.22 -11.90 25.66
CA VAL A 53 -13.36 -11.44 24.28
C VAL A 53 -11.98 -11.50 23.59
N PRO A 54 -11.89 -12.00 22.36
CA PRO A 54 -10.66 -11.94 21.57
C PRO A 54 -10.15 -10.51 21.45
N GLY A 55 -8.82 -10.34 21.37
CA GLY A 55 -8.24 -9.03 21.07
C GLY A 55 -8.66 -8.52 19.70
N ASP A 56 -8.79 -7.20 19.58
CA ASP A 56 -9.17 -6.45 18.37
C ASP A 56 -7.95 -5.92 17.59
N LEU A 57 -6.75 -6.33 18.00
CA LEU A 57 -5.48 -5.93 17.39
C LEU A 57 -4.77 -7.12 16.75
N GLY A 58 -3.96 -6.81 15.73
CA GLY A 58 -3.04 -7.75 15.10
C GLY A 58 -3.50 -8.27 13.73
N THR A 59 -2.62 -9.06 13.11
CA THR A 59 -2.73 -9.46 11.71
C THR A 59 -3.97 -10.30 11.40
N GLY A 60 -4.44 -11.12 12.34
CA GLY A 60 -5.68 -11.91 12.16
C GLY A 60 -6.93 -11.05 12.02
N VAL A 61 -7.02 -9.96 12.79
CA VAL A 61 -8.13 -8.99 12.70
C VAL A 61 -8.07 -8.24 11.38
N ILE A 62 -6.87 -7.79 10.97
CA ILE A 62 -6.65 -7.15 9.66
C ILE A 62 -7.07 -8.09 8.52
N TYR A 63 -6.61 -9.35 8.56
CA TYR A 63 -6.99 -10.36 7.58
C TYR A 63 -8.51 -10.54 7.48
N GLN A 64 -9.20 -10.67 8.63
CA GLN A 64 -10.65 -10.86 8.67
C GLN A 64 -11.38 -9.63 8.12
N ALA A 65 -10.95 -8.42 8.49
CA ALA A 65 -11.51 -7.17 7.99
C ALA A 65 -11.34 -7.02 6.47
N ILE A 66 -10.15 -7.33 5.95
CA ILE A 66 -9.85 -7.24 4.52
C ILE A 66 -10.67 -8.26 3.74
N THR A 67 -10.65 -9.54 4.13
CA THR A 67 -11.36 -10.60 3.40
C THR A 67 -12.87 -10.37 3.41
N TYR A 68 -13.45 -9.99 4.54
CA TYR A 68 -14.86 -9.64 4.63
C TYR A 68 -15.20 -8.40 3.79
N GLY A 69 -14.45 -7.31 3.97
CA GLY A 69 -14.66 -6.05 3.27
C GLY A 69 -14.53 -6.20 1.75
N LEU A 70 -13.49 -6.91 1.29
CA LEU A 70 -13.25 -7.24 -0.11
C LEU A 70 -14.40 -8.06 -0.69
N GLY A 71 -14.83 -9.13 0.00
CA GLY A 71 -15.94 -9.97 -0.44
C GLY A 71 -17.24 -9.18 -0.58
N LYS A 72 -17.57 -8.33 0.40
CA LYS A 72 -18.76 -7.46 0.31
C LYS A 72 -18.63 -6.44 -0.82
N PHE A 73 -17.46 -5.84 -1.02
CA PHE A 73 -17.23 -4.86 -2.08
C PHE A 73 -17.39 -5.49 -3.47
N LEU A 74 -16.74 -6.63 -3.73
CA LEU A 74 -16.85 -7.36 -5.00
C LEU A 74 -18.29 -7.83 -5.26
N SER A 75 -18.97 -8.33 -4.23
CA SER A 75 -20.38 -8.70 -4.32
C SER A 75 -21.24 -7.49 -4.72
N SER A 76 -21.06 -6.33 -4.07
CA SER A 76 -21.87 -5.13 -4.34
C SER A 76 -21.60 -4.48 -5.70
N THR A 77 -20.40 -4.65 -6.25
CA THR A 77 -20.01 -4.10 -7.55
C THR A 77 -20.30 -5.06 -8.70
N GLY A 78 -20.67 -6.31 -8.40
CA GLY A 78 -20.90 -7.35 -9.41
C GLY A 78 -19.61 -7.90 -10.04
N ILE A 79 -18.43 -7.49 -9.55
CA ILE A 79 -17.15 -8.02 -10.04
C ILE A 79 -17.03 -9.48 -9.61
N ARG A 80 -16.73 -10.35 -10.57
CA ARG A 80 -16.57 -11.80 -10.37
C ARG A 80 -15.20 -12.32 -10.81
N LYS A 81 -14.46 -11.54 -11.59
CA LYS A 81 -13.14 -11.89 -12.12
C LYS A 81 -12.18 -10.72 -11.92
N VAL A 82 -10.95 -11.02 -11.55
CA VAL A 82 -9.91 -10.01 -11.33
C VAL A 82 -8.62 -10.36 -12.06
N ILE A 83 -7.95 -9.31 -12.52
CA ILE A 83 -6.66 -9.39 -13.21
C ILE A 83 -5.65 -8.68 -12.31
N ILE A 84 -4.55 -9.36 -11.99
CA ILE A 84 -3.53 -8.85 -11.08
C ILE A 84 -2.19 -8.89 -11.80
N GLY A 85 -1.55 -7.73 -11.94
CA GLY A 85 -0.16 -7.68 -12.34
C GLY A 85 0.73 -8.23 -11.23
N ILE A 86 1.48 -9.30 -11.51
CA ILE A 86 2.42 -9.89 -10.55
C ILE A 86 3.86 -9.69 -11.03
N SER A 87 4.64 -9.02 -10.18
CA SER A 87 6.03 -8.65 -10.44
C SER A 87 7.04 -9.51 -9.66
N GLY A 88 6.58 -10.49 -8.89
CA GLY A 88 7.41 -11.22 -7.93
C GLY A 88 7.67 -10.47 -6.62
N GLY A 89 7.07 -9.28 -6.44
CA GLY A 89 7.09 -8.53 -5.19
C GLY A 89 5.94 -8.88 -4.24
N ILE A 90 6.15 -8.59 -2.96
CA ILE A 90 5.25 -9.00 -1.87
C ILE A 90 3.82 -8.45 -1.97
N ASP A 91 3.62 -7.19 -2.37
CA ASP A 91 2.26 -6.60 -2.37
C ASP A 91 1.36 -7.32 -3.37
N SER A 92 1.87 -7.57 -4.58
CA SER A 92 1.13 -8.33 -5.60
C SER A 92 0.85 -9.78 -5.17
N ALA A 93 1.76 -10.39 -4.39
CA ALA A 93 1.59 -11.75 -3.88
C ALA A 93 0.52 -11.83 -2.79
N VAL A 94 0.51 -10.89 -1.86
CA VAL A 94 -0.53 -10.78 -0.82
C VAL A 94 -1.88 -10.46 -1.45
N ALA A 95 -1.93 -9.53 -2.42
CA ALA A 95 -3.15 -9.23 -3.15
C ALA A 95 -3.70 -10.48 -3.86
N ALA A 96 -2.84 -11.23 -4.58
CA ALA A 96 -3.24 -12.48 -5.24
C ALA A 96 -3.87 -13.48 -4.28
N CYS A 97 -3.26 -13.68 -3.10
CA CYS A 97 -3.82 -14.55 -2.07
C CYS A 97 -5.21 -14.10 -1.60
N LEU A 98 -5.37 -12.81 -1.28
CA LEU A 98 -6.64 -12.25 -0.78
C LEU A 98 -7.76 -12.37 -1.81
N TYR A 99 -7.48 -12.04 -3.07
CA TYR A 99 -8.46 -12.17 -4.15
C TYR A 99 -8.82 -13.63 -4.42
N THR A 100 -7.85 -14.54 -4.38
CA THR A 100 -8.07 -15.98 -4.57
C THR A 100 -8.95 -16.57 -3.48
N LEU A 101 -8.73 -16.18 -2.22
CA LEU A 101 -9.57 -16.61 -1.09
C LEU A 101 -11.03 -16.19 -1.23
N VAL A 102 -11.29 -15.03 -1.86
CA VAL A 102 -12.63 -14.46 -1.99
C VAL A 102 -13.35 -14.91 -3.26
N LEU A 103 -12.63 -15.06 -4.38
CA LEU A 103 -13.22 -15.33 -5.70
C LEU A 103 -13.03 -16.76 -6.21
N GLY A 104 -12.12 -17.52 -5.62
CA GLY A 104 -11.65 -18.78 -6.19
C GLY A 104 -10.58 -18.57 -7.27
N PRO A 105 -9.65 -19.53 -7.43
CA PRO A 105 -8.49 -19.38 -8.31
C PRO A 105 -8.84 -19.27 -9.80
N GLU A 106 -9.95 -19.88 -10.24
CA GLU A 106 -10.44 -19.83 -11.63
C GLU A 106 -10.90 -18.43 -12.07
N ASN A 107 -11.14 -17.54 -11.11
CA ASN A 107 -11.59 -16.18 -11.32
C ASN A 107 -10.47 -15.14 -11.16
N VAL A 108 -9.24 -15.59 -10.91
CA VAL A 108 -8.07 -14.73 -10.72
C VAL A 108 -7.06 -15.00 -11.83
N LEU A 109 -6.81 -13.98 -12.67
CA LEU A 109 -5.78 -14.01 -13.70
C LEU A 109 -4.55 -13.23 -13.24
N LEU A 110 -3.47 -13.96 -13.01
CA LEU A 110 -2.17 -13.39 -12.66
C LEU A 110 -1.33 -13.16 -13.92
N VAL A 111 -0.84 -11.94 -14.10
CA VAL A 111 -0.16 -11.50 -15.33
C VAL A 111 1.24 -11.03 -15.00
N ASN A 112 2.26 -11.74 -15.45
CA ASN A 112 3.65 -11.28 -15.38
C ASN A 112 3.99 -10.48 -16.65
N MET A 113 4.51 -9.26 -16.49
CA MET A 113 4.72 -8.31 -17.61
C MET A 113 6.16 -7.81 -17.67
N PRO A 114 7.11 -8.67 -18.09
CA PRO A 114 8.52 -8.36 -18.00
C PRO A 114 8.98 -7.38 -19.10
N SER A 115 9.95 -6.54 -18.75
CA SER A 115 10.82 -5.82 -19.69
C SER A 115 12.25 -6.38 -19.60
N ILE A 116 13.22 -5.72 -20.24
CA ILE A 116 14.64 -6.06 -20.13
C ILE A 116 15.21 -5.97 -18.70
N PHE A 117 14.54 -5.27 -17.78
CA PHE A 117 15.03 -5.07 -16.42
C PHE A 117 14.57 -6.13 -15.41
N ASN A 118 13.54 -6.93 -15.75
CA ASN A 118 13.02 -7.94 -14.84
C ASN A 118 13.92 -9.17 -14.81
N SER A 119 14.40 -9.54 -13.62
CA SER A 119 15.25 -10.71 -13.39
C SER A 119 14.55 -12.04 -13.70
N GLN A 120 15.34 -13.10 -13.92
CA GLN A 120 14.79 -14.46 -14.04
C GLN A 120 14.17 -14.93 -12.72
N THR A 121 14.72 -14.44 -11.61
CA THR A 121 14.26 -14.71 -10.24
C THR A 121 12.81 -14.25 -10.05
N THR A 122 12.49 -12.97 -10.29
CA THR A 122 11.14 -12.43 -10.09
C THR A 122 10.08 -13.06 -11.02
N ARG A 123 10.47 -13.40 -12.25
CA ARG A 123 9.62 -14.15 -13.20
C ARG A 123 9.29 -15.56 -12.68
N SER A 124 10.29 -16.28 -12.19
CA SER A 124 10.13 -17.65 -11.68
C SER A 124 9.29 -17.67 -10.40
N LEU A 125 9.48 -16.70 -9.50
CA LEU A 125 8.67 -16.53 -8.29
C LEU A 125 7.20 -16.23 -8.60
N SER A 126 6.95 -15.39 -9.61
CA SER A 126 5.60 -15.10 -10.11
C SER A 126 4.86 -16.37 -10.59
N ALA A 127 5.54 -17.22 -11.36
CA ALA A 127 4.98 -18.49 -11.82
C ALA A 127 4.73 -19.48 -10.67
N ARG A 128 5.69 -19.59 -9.72
CA ARG A 128 5.54 -20.42 -8.52
C ARG A 128 4.34 -20.01 -7.67
N LEU A 129 4.20 -18.72 -7.39
CA LEU A 129 3.05 -18.17 -6.66
C LEU A 129 1.73 -18.55 -7.34
N ALA A 130 1.64 -18.37 -8.67
CA ALA A 130 0.43 -18.69 -9.41
C ALA A 130 0.09 -20.18 -9.34
N GLY A 131 1.10 -21.06 -9.49
CA GLY A 131 0.95 -22.50 -9.34
C GLY A 131 0.54 -22.91 -7.93
N ASN A 132 1.11 -22.29 -6.89
CA ASN A 132 0.77 -22.58 -5.49
C ASN A 132 -0.68 -22.24 -5.13
N LEU A 133 -1.24 -21.23 -5.81
CA LEU A 133 -2.62 -20.76 -5.66
C LEU A 133 -3.60 -21.40 -6.65
N ASP A 134 -3.12 -22.22 -7.60
CA ASP A 134 -3.89 -22.79 -8.71
C ASP A 134 -4.57 -21.75 -9.62
N CYS A 135 -4.07 -20.50 -9.64
CA CYS A 135 -4.64 -19.40 -10.42
C CYS A 135 -4.35 -19.51 -11.92
N LEU A 136 -5.16 -18.82 -12.73
CA LEU A 136 -4.81 -18.58 -14.13
C LEU A 136 -3.55 -17.72 -14.20
N TYR A 137 -2.63 -18.06 -15.10
CA TYR A 137 -1.35 -17.38 -15.24
C TYR A 137 -0.97 -17.15 -16.70
N THR A 138 -0.43 -15.98 -16.99
CA THR A 138 0.15 -15.68 -18.30
C THR A 138 1.34 -14.72 -18.19
N VAL A 139 2.24 -14.81 -19.18
CA VAL A 139 3.35 -13.87 -19.35
C VAL A 139 3.07 -13.01 -20.58
N MET A 140 3.10 -11.68 -20.41
CA MET A 140 2.89 -10.70 -21.49
C MET A 140 3.99 -9.64 -21.44
N PRO A 141 5.14 -9.89 -22.10
CA PRO A 141 6.24 -8.93 -22.14
C PRO A 141 5.80 -7.58 -22.72
N ILE A 142 6.38 -6.49 -22.20
CA ILE A 142 6.00 -5.12 -22.59
C ILE A 142 7.06 -4.43 -23.47
N GLN A 143 8.23 -5.05 -23.66
CA GLN A 143 9.41 -4.40 -24.21
C GLN A 143 9.14 -3.71 -25.57
N ASP A 144 8.52 -4.41 -26.51
CA ASP A 144 8.25 -3.86 -27.85
C ASP A 144 7.37 -2.60 -27.81
N SER A 145 6.39 -2.57 -26.88
CA SER A 145 5.52 -1.41 -26.71
C SER A 145 6.24 -0.23 -26.05
N VAL A 146 7.13 -0.53 -25.11
CA VAL A 146 7.97 0.48 -24.45
C VAL A 146 8.88 1.13 -25.49
N ASP A 147 9.54 0.33 -26.31
CA ASP A 147 10.45 0.80 -27.36
C ASP A 147 9.70 1.60 -28.43
N TYR A 148 8.52 1.11 -28.85
CA TYR A 148 7.67 1.85 -29.79
C TYR A 148 7.24 3.20 -29.23
N THR A 149 6.78 3.26 -27.99
CA THR A 149 6.35 4.50 -27.33
C THR A 149 7.51 5.47 -27.18
N ALA A 150 8.68 4.99 -26.76
CA ALA A 150 9.89 5.80 -26.64
C ALA A 150 10.35 6.36 -28.00
N ALA A 151 10.33 5.55 -29.05
CA ALA A 151 10.61 5.98 -30.41
C ALA A 151 9.60 7.02 -30.90
N GLN A 152 8.31 6.78 -30.69
CA GLN A 152 7.24 7.71 -31.08
C GLN A 152 7.45 9.09 -30.43
N LEU A 153 7.73 9.15 -29.13
CA LEU A 153 7.95 10.41 -28.42
C LEU A 153 9.25 11.12 -28.87
N SER A 154 10.34 10.37 -29.00
CA SER A 154 11.66 10.95 -29.29
C SER A 154 11.84 11.32 -30.76
N GLN A 155 11.12 10.69 -31.68
CA GLN A 155 11.28 10.90 -33.12
C GLN A 155 10.24 11.83 -33.74
N THR A 156 9.07 11.99 -33.10
CA THR A 156 8.03 12.92 -33.58
C THR A 156 8.47 14.37 -33.40
N PRO A 157 8.50 15.19 -34.47
CA PRO A 157 8.85 16.60 -34.35
C PRO A 157 7.73 17.38 -33.66
N VAL A 158 8.13 18.29 -32.77
CA VAL A 158 7.25 19.29 -32.15
C VAL A 158 7.55 20.63 -32.81
N VAL A 159 6.50 21.27 -33.34
CA VAL A 159 6.60 22.56 -34.01
C VAL A 159 6.15 23.66 -33.04
N ASP A 160 7.04 24.59 -32.73
CA ASP A 160 6.64 25.86 -32.14
C ASP A 160 5.98 26.72 -33.22
N LEU A 161 4.64 26.74 -33.23
CA LEU A 161 3.85 27.44 -34.25
C LEU A 161 4.11 28.96 -34.31
N LYS A 162 4.68 29.56 -33.26
CA LYS A 162 5.00 30.99 -33.25
C LYS A 162 6.32 31.30 -33.94
N SER A 163 7.34 30.46 -33.74
CA SER A 163 8.68 30.66 -34.31
C SER A 163 8.93 29.84 -35.58
N GLY A 164 8.09 28.85 -35.88
CA GLY A 164 8.33 27.84 -36.92
C GLY A 164 9.46 26.87 -36.59
N ARG A 165 10.04 26.95 -35.39
CA ARG A 165 11.14 26.07 -34.97
C ARG A 165 10.62 24.67 -34.67
N GLU A 166 11.28 23.68 -35.23
CA GLU A 166 11.07 22.27 -34.88
C GLU A 166 12.07 21.80 -33.83
N PHE A 167 11.62 20.99 -32.88
CA PHE A 167 12.47 20.31 -31.92
C PHE A 167 11.89 18.93 -31.56
N LYS A 168 12.69 18.09 -30.91
CA LYS A 168 12.28 16.75 -30.44
C LYS A 168 12.28 16.73 -28.91
N ILE A 169 11.37 15.98 -28.31
CA ILE A 169 11.31 15.82 -26.86
C ILE A 169 12.20 14.63 -26.47
N PRO A 170 13.23 14.82 -25.64
CA PRO A 170 14.09 13.73 -25.22
C PRO A 170 13.34 12.78 -24.29
N VAL A 171 13.55 11.47 -24.47
CA VAL A 171 13.06 10.43 -23.56
C VAL A 171 14.20 10.08 -22.60
N THR A 172 14.07 10.51 -21.33
CA THR A 172 15.07 10.24 -20.29
C THR A 172 14.85 8.86 -19.65
N PRO A 173 15.82 8.32 -18.90
CA PRO A 173 15.64 7.06 -18.16
C PRO A 173 14.41 7.06 -17.25
N PHE A 174 14.18 8.14 -16.49
CA PHE A 174 12.99 8.29 -15.65
C PHE A 174 11.68 8.30 -16.47
N VAL A 175 11.69 8.87 -17.68
CA VAL A 175 10.52 8.80 -18.58
C VAL A 175 10.28 7.36 -19.05
N LEU A 176 11.33 6.58 -19.33
CA LEU A 176 11.21 5.16 -19.68
C LEU A 176 10.63 4.32 -18.54
N GLU A 177 11.03 4.56 -17.29
CA GLU A 177 10.43 3.90 -16.11
C GLU A 177 8.92 4.15 -16.07
N ASN A 178 8.50 5.41 -16.26
CA ASN A 178 7.09 5.78 -16.28
C ASN A 178 6.31 5.20 -17.48
N ILE A 179 6.94 5.09 -18.67
CA ILE A 179 6.33 4.42 -19.83
C ILE A 179 6.07 2.95 -19.50
N GLN A 180 7.07 2.25 -18.94
CA GLN A 180 6.94 0.85 -18.55
C GLN A 180 5.79 0.64 -17.56
N ALA A 181 5.69 1.48 -16.52
CA ALA A 181 4.62 1.37 -15.53
C ALA A 181 3.22 1.54 -16.16
N ARG A 182 3.05 2.49 -17.10
CA ARG A 182 1.78 2.71 -17.81
C ARG A 182 1.45 1.61 -18.81
N ASP A 183 2.45 1.05 -19.48
CA ASP A 183 2.27 -0.07 -20.38
C ASP A 183 1.79 -1.32 -19.65
N ARG A 184 2.25 -1.55 -18.42
CA ARG A 184 1.72 -2.64 -17.57
C ARG A 184 0.26 -2.40 -17.23
N SER A 185 -0.06 -1.31 -16.55
CA SER A 185 -1.41 -1.13 -16.01
C SER A 185 -2.42 -0.60 -17.01
N ALA A 186 -2.21 0.61 -17.55
CA ALA A 186 -3.19 1.28 -18.40
C ALA A 186 -3.37 0.63 -19.77
N ARG A 187 -2.36 -0.11 -20.27
CA ARG A 187 -2.46 -0.83 -21.54
C ARG A 187 -2.76 -2.30 -21.35
N VAL A 188 -1.84 -3.08 -20.76
CA VAL A 188 -1.97 -4.55 -20.70
C VAL A 188 -3.06 -4.98 -19.71
N LEU A 189 -2.98 -4.57 -18.43
CA LEU A 189 -3.97 -4.99 -17.43
C LEU A 189 -5.37 -4.47 -17.74
N ALA A 190 -5.50 -3.22 -18.19
CA ALA A 190 -6.78 -2.66 -18.61
C ALA A 190 -7.38 -3.40 -19.83
N GLY A 191 -6.56 -3.69 -20.85
CA GLY A 191 -6.99 -4.46 -22.01
C GLY A 191 -7.43 -5.88 -21.65
N LEU A 192 -6.66 -6.54 -20.78
CA LEU A 192 -7.02 -7.87 -20.27
C LEU A 192 -8.28 -7.85 -19.42
N ALA A 193 -8.47 -6.82 -18.58
CA ALA A 193 -9.70 -6.68 -17.80
C ALA A 193 -10.93 -6.62 -18.71
N ALA A 194 -10.88 -5.83 -19.79
CA ALA A 194 -11.94 -5.77 -20.78
C ALA A 194 -12.15 -7.11 -21.50
N ALA A 195 -11.07 -7.76 -21.95
CA ALA A 195 -11.15 -9.01 -22.71
C ALA A 195 -11.59 -10.22 -21.87
N PHE A 196 -11.16 -10.29 -20.61
CA PHE A 196 -11.47 -11.38 -19.69
C PHE A 196 -12.84 -11.22 -19.00
N GLY A 197 -13.43 -10.03 -19.09
CA GLY A 197 -14.70 -9.68 -18.46
C GLY A 197 -14.57 -9.49 -16.95
N GLY A 198 -13.53 -8.78 -16.51
CA GLY A 198 -13.21 -8.53 -15.10
C GLY A 198 -12.70 -7.13 -14.85
N ALA A 199 -12.03 -6.93 -13.71
CA ALA A 199 -11.40 -5.67 -13.34
C ALA A 199 -9.96 -5.89 -12.88
N PHE A 200 -9.06 -4.93 -13.09
CA PHE A 200 -7.67 -5.05 -12.65
C PHE A 200 -7.38 -4.30 -11.36
N THR A 201 -6.51 -4.86 -10.53
CA THR A 201 -6.27 -4.37 -9.16
C THR A 201 -5.17 -3.32 -9.09
N CYS A 202 -5.21 -2.49 -8.06
CA CYS A 202 -4.08 -1.67 -7.62
C CYS A 202 -3.44 -2.36 -6.42
N ASN A 203 -2.13 -2.58 -6.49
CA ASN A 203 -1.39 -3.32 -5.46
C ASN A 203 -0.62 -2.40 -4.51
N SER A 204 -0.79 -1.07 -4.62
CA SER A 204 -0.07 -0.13 -3.75
C SER A 204 -0.44 -0.30 -2.29
N ASN A 205 0.57 -0.24 -1.43
CA ASN A 205 0.40 -0.19 0.02
C ASN A 205 0.32 1.27 0.53
N LYS A 206 0.02 1.44 1.82
CA LYS A 206 -0.16 2.75 2.43
C LYS A 206 1.11 3.60 2.42
N SER A 207 2.28 2.98 2.54
CA SER A 207 3.57 3.68 2.53
C SER A 207 3.83 4.34 1.18
N GLU A 208 3.65 3.58 0.09
CA GLU A 208 3.75 4.06 -1.30
C GLU A 208 2.72 5.15 -1.59
N LEU A 209 1.47 4.96 -1.17
CA LEU A 209 0.42 5.98 -1.32
C LEU A 209 0.77 7.26 -0.55
N THR A 210 1.36 7.15 0.65
CA THR A 210 1.75 8.31 1.46
C THR A 210 2.85 9.13 0.81
N ALA A 211 3.89 8.48 0.29
CA ALA A 211 4.92 9.17 -0.48
C ALA A 211 4.44 9.59 -1.87
N GLY A 212 3.34 9.00 -2.38
CA GLY A 212 3.05 9.04 -3.80
C GLY A 212 4.19 8.44 -4.63
N TYR A 213 4.85 7.41 -4.08
CA TYR A 213 5.92 6.68 -4.75
C TYR A 213 5.31 5.67 -5.73
N SER A 214 4.74 6.22 -6.80
CA SER A 214 4.02 5.48 -7.83
C SER A 214 3.93 6.27 -9.13
N THR A 215 3.63 5.60 -10.23
CA THR A 215 3.35 6.24 -11.52
C THR A 215 1.85 6.48 -11.65
N LEU A 216 1.45 7.75 -11.89
CA LEU A 216 0.05 8.06 -12.25
C LEU A 216 -0.34 7.29 -13.51
N TYR A 217 -1.44 6.56 -13.40
CA TYR A 217 -1.98 5.67 -14.44
C TYR A 217 -1.06 4.49 -14.79
N GLY A 218 0.00 4.28 -14.01
CA GLY A 218 0.80 3.07 -14.02
C GLY A 218 0.38 2.16 -12.87
N ASP A 219 1.32 1.83 -12.01
CA ASP A 219 1.14 0.98 -10.83
C ASP A 219 0.09 1.48 -9.82
N LEU A 220 -0.25 2.78 -9.83
CA LEU A 220 -1.33 3.33 -9.02
C LEU A 220 -2.74 3.01 -9.56
N ALA A 221 -2.87 2.55 -10.81
CA ALA A 221 -4.16 2.30 -11.44
C ALA A 221 -4.80 0.99 -10.97
N GLY A 222 -6.12 0.96 -10.96
CA GLY A 222 -6.92 -0.23 -10.65
C GLY A 222 -8.34 0.15 -10.22
N PHE A 223 -9.19 -0.84 -9.94
CA PHE A 223 -10.54 -0.56 -9.42
C PHE A 223 -10.60 -0.43 -7.88
N LEU A 224 -9.62 -1.01 -7.18
CA LEU A 224 -9.51 -1.01 -5.71
C LEU A 224 -8.04 -1.20 -5.31
N ALA A 225 -7.56 -0.38 -4.37
CA ALA A 225 -6.28 -0.58 -3.69
C ALA A 225 -6.53 -1.30 -2.35
N VAL A 226 -6.61 -2.64 -2.41
CA VAL A 226 -6.99 -3.45 -1.24
C VAL A 226 -5.96 -3.39 -0.10
N LEU A 227 -4.69 -3.18 -0.45
CA LEU A 227 -3.58 -2.99 0.51
C LEU A 227 -3.33 -1.52 0.83
N GLY A 228 -4.10 -0.59 0.24
CA GLY A 228 -3.83 0.85 0.31
C GLY A 228 -3.94 1.46 1.70
N ASP A 229 -4.51 0.71 2.66
CA ASP A 229 -4.56 1.12 4.07
C ASP A 229 -3.70 0.23 5.00
N LEU A 230 -2.75 -0.53 4.43
CA LEU A 230 -1.73 -1.28 5.17
C LEU A 230 -0.35 -0.65 5.01
N TRP A 231 0.32 -0.38 6.12
CA TRP A 231 1.76 -0.10 6.12
C TRP A 231 2.54 -1.32 5.62
N LYS A 232 3.72 -1.12 5.02
CA LYS A 232 4.48 -2.22 4.43
C LYS A 232 4.79 -3.33 5.43
N HIS A 233 5.17 -2.99 6.67
CA HIS A 233 5.39 -4.02 7.70
C HIS A 233 4.14 -4.88 7.95
N GLN A 234 2.94 -4.31 7.85
CA GLN A 234 1.68 -5.07 7.97
C GLN A 234 1.43 -5.97 6.76
N VAL A 235 1.89 -5.57 5.57
CA VAL A 235 1.86 -6.44 4.37
C VAL A 235 2.78 -7.65 4.57
N TYR A 236 3.98 -7.45 5.13
CA TYR A 236 4.89 -8.54 5.51
C TYR A 236 4.26 -9.47 6.56
N ASP A 237 3.71 -8.92 7.64
CA ASP A 237 3.02 -9.70 8.67
C ASP A 237 1.86 -10.50 8.07
N LEU A 238 1.09 -9.89 7.17
CA LEU A 238 -0.03 -10.53 6.49
C LEU A 238 0.42 -11.66 5.56
N ALA A 239 1.54 -11.52 4.84
CA ALA A 239 2.10 -12.59 4.02
C ALA A 239 2.45 -13.83 4.86
N LEU A 240 3.13 -13.63 6.00
CA LEU A 240 3.48 -14.70 6.93
C LEU A 240 2.23 -15.33 7.57
N TYR A 241 1.24 -14.52 7.92
CA TYR A 241 -0.04 -14.98 8.46
C TYR A 241 -0.84 -15.81 7.44
N LEU A 242 -0.87 -15.38 6.18
CA LEU A 242 -1.52 -16.12 5.09
C LEU A 242 -0.89 -17.51 4.93
N ASN A 243 0.44 -17.60 4.84
CA ASN A 243 1.14 -18.88 4.74
C ASN A 243 0.89 -19.79 5.95
N SER A 244 1.07 -19.26 7.16
CA SER A 244 1.07 -20.08 8.38
C SER A 244 -0.31 -20.41 8.94
N GLN A 245 -1.24 -19.45 8.96
CA GLN A 245 -2.54 -19.58 9.64
C GLN A 245 -3.68 -19.89 8.67
N VAL A 246 -3.67 -19.28 7.48
CA VAL A 246 -4.78 -19.36 6.52
C VAL A 246 -4.62 -20.54 5.57
N PHE A 247 -3.55 -20.55 4.77
CA PHE A 247 -3.30 -21.62 3.80
C PHE A 247 -2.61 -22.84 4.43
N ARG A 248 -1.92 -22.65 5.55
CA ARG A 248 -1.14 -23.69 6.26
C ARG A 248 -0.14 -24.41 5.36
N LYS A 249 0.38 -23.68 4.37
CA LYS A 249 1.43 -24.06 3.42
C LYS A 249 2.08 -22.80 2.88
N GLU A 250 3.29 -22.92 2.34
CA GLU A 250 3.96 -21.84 1.64
C GLU A 250 3.26 -21.55 0.30
N VAL A 251 2.24 -20.69 0.30
CA VAL A 251 1.62 -20.22 -0.94
C VAL A 251 2.39 -19.05 -1.54
N ILE A 252 2.81 -18.10 -0.70
CA ILE A 252 3.74 -17.04 -1.04
C ILE A 252 5.14 -17.60 -0.81
N PRO A 253 5.97 -17.83 -1.85
CA PRO A 253 7.34 -18.29 -1.66
C PRO A 253 8.10 -17.40 -0.67
N GLN A 254 8.86 -17.99 0.25
CA GLN A 254 9.63 -17.23 1.24
C GLN A 254 10.61 -16.26 0.55
N GLU A 255 11.11 -16.60 -0.63
CA GLU A 255 11.99 -15.74 -1.41
C GLU A 255 11.30 -14.45 -1.89
N ILE A 256 9.96 -14.40 -2.02
CA ILE A 256 9.22 -13.15 -2.28
C ILE A 256 9.25 -12.25 -1.03
N ILE A 257 9.19 -12.85 0.16
CA ILE A 257 9.16 -12.15 1.44
C ILE A 257 10.57 -11.62 1.78
N ASP A 258 11.62 -12.38 1.49
CA ASP A 258 12.99 -11.97 1.78
C ASP A 258 13.57 -11.02 0.72
N LEU A 259 12.87 -10.82 -0.40
CA LEU A 259 13.31 -9.97 -1.49
C LEU A 259 13.34 -8.49 -1.08
N VAL A 260 14.38 -7.79 -1.53
CA VAL A 260 14.42 -6.32 -1.47
C VAL A 260 13.29 -5.77 -2.35
N PRO A 261 12.37 -4.93 -1.82
CA PRO A 261 11.33 -4.31 -2.61
C PRO A 261 11.90 -3.50 -3.77
N SER A 262 11.38 -3.73 -4.97
CA SER A 262 11.82 -3.06 -6.18
C SER A 262 10.74 -3.11 -7.27
N ALA A 263 10.65 -2.04 -8.05
CA ALA A 263 9.83 -2.00 -9.26
C ALA A 263 10.53 -2.60 -10.50
N GLU A 264 11.84 -2.89 -10.44
CA GLU A 264 12.67 -3.39 -11.55
C GLU A 264 12.41 -2.63 -12.88
N LEU A 265 12.44 -1.29 -12.86
CA LEU A 265 12.20 -0.45 -14.05
C LEU A 265 13.49 0.07 -14.68
N SER A 266 14.61 -0.04 -13.98
CA SER A 266 15.92 0.44 -14.43
C SER A 266 17.07 -0.28 -13.71
N PRO A 267 18.33 -0.13 -14.14
CA PRO A 267 19.49 -0.74 -13.48
C PRO A 267 19.73 -0.24 -12.05
N ALA A 268 19.15 0.91 -11.69
CA ALA A 268 19.19 1.43 -10.31
C ALA A 268 18.29 0.64 -9.36
N GLN A 269 17.42 -0.22 -9.89
CA GLN A 269 16.44 -1.02 -9.16
C GLN A 269 16.69 -2.53 -9.32
N ALA A 270 17.91 -2.93 -9.69
CA ALA A 270 18.25 -4.33 -9.91
C ALA A 270 18.30 -5.12 -8.59
N VAL A 271 17.31 -6.01 -8.41
CA VAL A 271 17.15 -6.81 -7.18
C VAL A 271 18.33 -7.77 -6.97
N GLU A 272 18.87 -8.35 -8.05
CA GLU A 272 20.02 -9.26 -7.98
C GLU A 272 21.31 -8.57 -7.51
N GLU A 273 21.36 -7.23 -7.59
CA GLU A 273 22.44 -6.41 -7.05
C GLU A 273 22.12 -5.85 -5.65
N GLY A 274 21.02 -6.28 -5.03
CA GLY A 274 20.56 -5.78 -3.73
C GLY A 274 20.01 -4.36 -3.75
N LYS A 275 19.73 -3.80 -4.94
CA LYS A 275 19.13 -2.47 -5.11
C LYS A 275 17.61 -2.56 -5.08
N GLY A 276 16.94 -1.46 -4.75
CA GLY A 276 15.49 -1.44 -4.65
C GLY A 276 14.90 -0.04 -4.52
N ASP A 277 13.72 0.02 -3.93
CA ASP A 277 13.00 1.26 -3.69
C ASP A 277 13.78 2.18 -2.72
N PRO A 278 13.67 3.52 -2.88
CA PRO A 278 14.26 4.48 -1.96
C PRO A 278 13.55 4.53 -0.59
N ILE A 279 12.39 3.89 -0.44
CA ILE A 279 11.66 3.82 0.83
C ILE A 279 12.32 2.80 1.75
N VAL A 280 12.79 3.26 2.90
CA VAL A 280 13.30 2.43 3.99
C VAL A 280 12.16 2.08 4.93
N TYR A 281 11.35 1.09 4.57
CA TYR A 281 10.11 0.73 5.27
C TYR A 281 10.22 0.59 6.81
N PRO A 282 11.28 -0.02 7.40
CA PRO A 282 11.42 -0.11 8.86
C PRO A 282 11.47 1.24 9.59
N TYR A 283 11.76 2.33 8.88
CA TYR A 283 11.75 3.70 9.39
C TYR A 283 10.59 4.51 8.81
N HIS A 284 10.45 4.53 7.49
CA HIS A 284 9.50 5.39 6.79
C HIS A 284 8.04 5.03 7.05
N ASP A 285 7.68 3.77 7.29
CA ASP A 285 6.31 3.42 7.72
C ASP A 285 5.91 4.20 8.98
N TYR A 286 6.82 4.29 9.95
CA TYR A 286 6.58 4.96 11.23
C TYR A 286 6.62 6.49 11.09
N LEU A 287 7.51 7.02 10.26
CA LEU A 287 7.55 8.45 9.94
C LEU A 287 6.24 8.89 9.26
N PHE A 288 5.81 8.16 8.24
CA PHE A 288 4.59 8.44 7.47
C PHE A 288 3.34 8.29 8.35
N ARG A 289 3.33 7.28 9.23
CA ARG A 289 2.27 7.14 10.24
C ARG A 289 2.18 8.35 11.16
N ALA A 290 3.31 8.92 11.59
CA ALA A 290 3.32 10.12 12.41
C ALA A 290 2.75 11.36 11.67
N PHE A 291 2.99 11.48 10.36
CA PHE A 291 2.42 12.55 9.54
C PHE A 291 0.90 12.45 9.35
N MET A 292 0.36 11.24 9.34
CA MET A 292 -1.03 11.00 8.95
C MET A 292 -1.93 10.60 10.11
N GLU A 293 -1.58 9.52 10.82
CA GLU A 293 -2.51 8.77 11.65
C GLU A 293 -2.57 9.29 13.09
N TYR A 294 -1.53 10.01 13.53
CA TYR A 294 -1.50 10.58 14.87
C TYR A 294 -2.65 11.56 15.06
N TRP A 295 -3.21 11.57 16.28
CA TRP A 295 -4.30 12.48 16.62
C TRP A 295 -3.90 13.93 16.33
N ASN A 296 -2.75 14.32 16.88
CA ASN A 296 -2.00 15.51 16.49
C ASN A 296 -0.94 15.09 15.47
N ARG A 297 -1.23 15.32 14.19
CA ARG A 297 -0.32 14.98 13.07
C ARG A 297 1.01 15.69 13.26
N ALA A 298 2.10 14.93 13.22
CA ALA A 298 3.44 15.48 13.36
C ALA A 298 3.80 16.29 12.10
N THR A 299 4.35 17.48 12.32
CA THR A 299 4.98 18.31 11.29
C THR A 299 6.48 18.01 11.22
N PRO A 300 7.19 18.46 10.17
CA PRO A 300 8.65 18.41 10.16
C PRO A 300 9.31 19.07 11.38
N GLU A 301 8.68 20.11 11.94
CA GLU A 301 9.14 20.78 13.17
C GLU A 301 9.08 19.84 14.37
N ASP A 302 7.98 19.11 14.54
CA ASP A 302 7.83 18.12 15.61
C ASP A 302 8.87 17.01 15.47
N ILE A 303 9.03 16.47 14.26
CA ILE A 303 9.99 15.40 13.97
C ILE A 303 11.43 15.86 14.26
N LEU A 304 11.81 17.05 13.79
CA LEU A 304 13.15 17.59 13.99
C LEU A 304 13.40 17.94 15.46
N THR A 305 12.37 18.37 16.19
CA THR A 305 12.43 18.60 17.64
C THR A 305 12.69 17.30 18.39
N TRP A 306 11.96 16.23 18.07
CA TRP A 306 12.19 14.93 18.70
C TRP A 306 13.54 14.33 18.34
N TYR A 307 14.02 14.56 17.12
CA TYR A 307 15.37 14.19 16.70
C TYR A 307 16.44 14.91 17.55
N ALA A 308 16.34 16.24 17.69
CA ALA A 308 17.26 17.04 18.50
C ALA A 308 17.25 16.67 19.99
N GLN A 309 16.14 16.14 20.49
CA GLN A 309 15.97 15.67 21.87
C GLN A 309 16.40 14.21 22.07
N GLY A 310 16.76 13.48 21.01
CA GLY A 310 17.08 12.06 21.08
C GLY A 310 15.88 11.16 21.41
N SER A 311 14.65 11.63 21.17
CA SER A 311 13.40 10.92 21.48
C SER A 311 12.60 10.49 20.23
N LEU A 312 13.09 10.78 19.02
CA LEU A 312 12.35 10.53 17.77
C LEU A 312 11.84 9.08 17.64
N GLU A 313 12.73 8.10 17.82
CA GLU A 313 12.41 6.69 17.58
C GLU A 313 11.31 6.18 18.52
N GLU A 314 11.37 6.58 19.79
CA GLU A 314 10.32 6.31 20.78
C GLU A 314 8.99 6.98 20.38
N ARG A 315 9.05 8.23 19.93
CA ARG A 315 7.86 9.02 19.55
C ARG A 315 7.14 8.47 18.33
N ILE A 316 7.87 8.03 17.30
CA ILE A 316 7.27 7.46 16.08
C ILE A 316 7.03 5.95 16.21
N GLY A 317 7.74 5.29 17.13
CA GLY A 317 7.61 3.86 17.44
C GLY A 317 8.44 2.95 16.53
N CYS A 318 9.52 3.46 15.92
CA CYS A 318 10.43 2.62 15.14
C CYS A 318 11.52 2.00 16.04
N ARG A 319 12.36 1.12 15.46
CA ARG A 319 13.41 0.42 16.20
C ARG A 319 14.44 1.40 16.77
N LYS A 320 14.79 1.24 18.05
CA LYS A 320 15.85 2.02 18.71
C LYS A 320 17.20 1.87 18.00
N GLY A 321 17.90 2.97 17.78
CA GLY A 321 19.19 3.08 17.09
C GLY A 321 19.12 3.03 15.56
N LEU A 322 17.93 2.85 14.97
CA LEU A 322 17.76 2.77 13.53
C LEU A 322 18.05 4.10 12.83
N VAL A 323 17.62 5.22 13.40
CA VAL A 323 17.78 6.55 12.78
C VAL A 323 19.27 6.89 12.63
N ASN A 324 20.06 6.68 13.68
CA ASN A 324 21.51 6.94 13.63
C ASN A 324 22.26 5.95 12.72
N GLN A 325 21.71 4.74 12.54
CA GLN A 325 22.27 3.76 11.59
C GLN A 325 22.01 4.18 10.14
N LEU A 326 20.83 4.72 9.86
CA LEU A 326 20.42 5.13 8.51
C LEU A 326 21.02 6.49 8.11
N PHE A 327 21.14 7.41 9.08
CA PHE A 327 21.56 8.79 8.87
C PHE A 327 22.72 9.10 9.83
N PRO A 328 23.97 8.82 9.42
CA PRO A 328 25.14 9.07 10.25
C PRO A 328 25.30 10.56 10.58
N GLU A 329 25.00 11.43 9.61
CA GLU A 329 25.08 12.88 9.78
C GLU A 329 23.67 13.49 9.92
N PRO A 330 23.51 14.55 10.75
CA PRO A 330 22.22 15.24 10.86
C PRO A 330 21.73 15.83 9.54
N GLY A 331 22.64 16.14 8.62
CA GLY A 331 22.32 16.61 7.27
C GLY A 331 21.51 15.58 6.47
N ASP A 332 21.92 14.31 6.52
CA ASP A 332 21.28 13.22 5.78
C ASP A 332 19.84 13.01 6.27
N PHE A 333 19.64 13.05 7.60
CA PHE A 333 18.32 12.95 8.21
C PHE A 333 17.39 14.09 7.78
N ILE A 334 17.91 15.32 7.76
CA ILE A 334 17.14 16.51 7.38
C ILE A 334 16.78 16.46 5.90
N GLU A 335 17.69 16.01 5.04
CA GLU A 335 17.43 15.84 3.61
C GLU A 335 16.33 14.80 3.37
N ASP A 336 16.39 13.64 4.04
CA ASP A 336 15.35 12.61 3.98
C ASP A 336 13.99 13.14 4.45
N LEU A 337 13.94 13.80 5.62
CA LEU A 337 12.72 14.38 6.17
C LEU A 337 12.08 15.40 5.22
N GLU A 338 12.87 16.33 4.67
CA GLU A 338 12.37 17.33 3.73
C GLU A 338 11.93 16.70 2.40
N HIS A 339 12.65 15.69 1.91
CA HIS A 339 12.31 14.95 0.70
C HIS A 339 10.93 14.30 0.82
N TRP A 340 10.71 13.50 1.86
CA TRP A 340 9.44 12.80 2.04
C TRP A 340 8.30 13.74 2.41
N TRP A 341 8.55 14.78 3.19
CA TRP A 341 7.52 15.78 3.47
C TRP A 341 7.06 16.52 2.21
N LYS A 342 8.00 16.88 1.33
CA LYS A 342 7.71 17.51 0.04
C LYS A 342 6.90 16.58 -0.87
N LEU A 343 7.22 15.29 -0.89
CA LEU A 343 6.44 14.31 -1.65
C LEU A 343 5.04 14.12 -1.05
N TYR A 344 4.95 13.90 0.26
CA TYR A 344 3.71 13.72 1.00
C TYR A 344 2.75 14.90 0.79
N THR A 345 3.20 16.14 0.98
CA THR A 345 2.34 17.33 0.86
C THR A 345 2.20 17.89 -0.56
N GLY A 346 3.11 17.51 -1.46
CA GLY A 346 3.13 17.96 -2.85
C GLY A 346 2.46 16.97 -3.81
N MET A 347 3.25 16.43 -4.75
CA MET A 347 2.72 15.56 -5.82
C MET A 347 2.05 14.29 -5.29
N GLY A 348 2.42 13.81 -4.09
CA GLY A 348 1.75 12.68 -3.45
C GLY A 348 0.26 12.92 -3.23
N VAL A 349 -0.14 14.14 -2.86
CA VAL A 349 -1.57 14.52 -2.75
C VAL A 349 -2.29 14.35 -4.08
N ALA A 350 -1.70 14.85 -5.17
CA ALA A 350 -2.30 14.74 -6.50
C ALA A 350 -2.46 13.29 -6.95
N LYS A 351 -1.50 12.43 -6.57
CA LYS A 351 -1.56 10.99 -6.82
C LYS A 351 -2.67 10.31 -6.02
N ARG A 352 -2.75 10.56 -4.71
CA ARG A 352 -3.77 9.96 -3.83
C ARG A 352 -5.19 10.36 -4.17
N ILE A 353 -5.40 11.62 -4.58
CA ILE A 353 -6.71 12.07 -5.07
C ILE A 353 -7.16 11.25 -6.29
N GLN A 354 -6.23 10.79 -7.12
CA GLN A 354 -6.51 10.01 -8.33
C GLN A 354 -6.39 8.50 -8.12
N ALA A 355 -5.89 8.07 -6.95
CA ALA A 355 -5.83 6.66 -6.59
C ALA A 355 -7.24 6.04 -6.52
N PRO A 356 -7.34 4.73 -6.78
CA PRO A 356 -8.60 4.02 -6.59
C PRO A 356 -9.06 4.03 -5.14
N PRO A 357 -10.31 3.61 -4.87
CA PRO A 357 -10.80 3.48 -3.52
C PRO A 357 -9.89 2.57 -2.69
N VAL A 358 -9.77 2.87 -1.40
CA VAL A 358 -9.04 2.04 -0.43
C VAL A 358 -10.01 1.34 0.51
N LEU A 359 -9.67 0.12 0.94
CA LEU A 359 -10.40 -0.57 2.01
C LEU A 359 -9.79 -0.18 3.35
N ALA A 360 -10.55 0.54 4.18
CA ALA A 360 -10.08 1.06 5.46
C ALA A 360 -9.97 -0.06 6.52
N VAL A 361 -8.80 -0.15 7.15
CA VAL A 361 -8.50 -1.06 8.27
C VAL A 361 -7.71 -0.37 9.39
N SER A 362 -7.34 0.89 9.18
CA SER A 362 -6.70 1.78 10.16
C SER A 362 -7.68 2.86 10.61
N ARG A 363 -7.26 3.66 11.61
CA ARG A 363 -8.05 4.80 12.09
C ARG A 363 -8.21 5.92 11.07
N ARG A 364 -7.31 6.03 10.08
CA ARG A 364 -7.32 7.08 9.07
C ARG A 364 -6.84 6.52 7.74
N ALA A 365 -7.78 6.22 6.86
CA ALA A 365 -7.48 5.86 5.48
C ALA A 365 -7.39 7.10 4.59
N PHE A 366 -6.70 6.98 3.46
CA PHE A 366 -6.74 8.00 2.43
C PHE A 366 -8.14 8.13 1.80
N GLY A 367 -8.44 9.32 1.27
CA GLY A 367 -9.74 9.60 0.67
C GLY A 367 -10.60 10.50 1.54
N TYR A 368 -11.64 9.95 2.14
CA TYR A 368 -12.60 10.77 2.90
C TYR A 368 -12.13 11.10 4.32
N ASP A 369 -11.49 10.15 5.03
CA ASP A 369 -11.01 10.39 6.41
C ASP A 369 -9.83 11.34 6.45
N HIS A 370 -8.99 11.28 5.43
CA HIS A 370 -7.86 12.18 5.25
C HIS A 370 -8.09 13.03 4.00
N ARG A 371 -8.79 14.16 4.17
CA ARG A 371 -8.99 15.14 3.10
C ARG A 371 -7.75 16.00 2.90
N GLU A 372 -7.38 16.17 1.64
CA GLU A 372 -6.14 16.82 1.25
C GLU A 372 -6.39 17.92 0.24
N ALA A 373 -5.52 18.93 0.24
CA ALA A 373 -5.53 20.02 -0.72
C ALA A 373 -4.20 20.02 -1.49
N GLN A 374 -4.27 20.16 -2.80
CA GLN A 374 -3.09 20.28 -3.66
C GLN A 374 -2.47 21.66 -3.47
N ASN A 375 -1.48 21.75 -2.59
CA ASN A 375 -0.77 23.00 -2.28
C ASN A 375 0.75 22.79 -2.42
N THR A 376 1.50 23.89 -2.43
CA THR A 376 2.95 23.79 -2.23
C THR A 376 3.26 23.39 -0.78
N PHE A 377 4.36 22.67 -0.57
CA PHE A 377 4.84 22.39 0.78
C PHE A 377 5.32 23.68 1.45
N TYR A 378 5.23 23.72 2.78
CA TYR A 378 5.66 24.83 3.62
C TYR A 378 6.45 24.28 4.82
N LEU A 379 7.50 25.01 5.20
CA LEU A 379 8.30 24.78 6.41
C LEU A 379 8.23 26.05 7.26
N THR A 380 7.96 25.87 8.56
CA THR A 380 7.82 26.96 9.53
C THR A 380 9.16 27.67 9.78
N SER A 381 9.09 28.90 10.29
CA SER A 381 10.30 29.64 10.71
C SER A 381 11.04 28.90 11.82
N SER A 382 10.32 28.36 12.81
CA SER A 382 10.87 27.56 13.90
C SER A 382 11.62 26.32 13.40
N TYR A 383 11.07 25.61 12.40
CA TYR A 383 11.78 24.50 11.76
C TYR A 383 13.11 24.95 11.16
N ARG A 384 13.12 26.07 10.41
CA ARG A 384 14.34 26.59 9.77
C ARG A 384 15.40 26.99 10.79
N GLU A 385 15.00 27.62 11.88
CA GLU A 385 15.91 27.97 12.98
C GLU A 385 16.50 26.71 13.64
N LEU A 386 15.66 25.70 13.89
CA LEU A 386 16.11 24.44 14.48
C LEU A 386 17.06 23.68 13.54
N LYS A 387 16.73 23.61 12.24
CA LYS A 387 17.60 23.06 11.18
C LYS A 387 18.98 23.72 11.22
N ASN A 388 19.02 25.05 11.21
CA ASN A 388 20.28 25.79 11.26
C ASN A 388 21.06 25.52 12.56
N LYS A 389 20.39 25.38 13.70
CA LYS A 389 21.06 25.03 14.97
C LYS A 389 21.67 23.63 14.96
N ILE A 390 21.02 22.68 14.30
CA ILE A 390 21.49 21.29 14.23
C ILE A 390 22.65 21.16 13.24
N LEU A 391 22.58 21.82 12.08
CA LEU A 391 23.62 21.74 11.04
C LEU A 391 24.91 22.51 11.40
N ASN A 392 24.84 23.47 12.33
CA ASN A 392 25.99 24.27 12.78
C ASN A 392 26.63 23.75 14.09
N ARG A 393 26.23 22.57 14.56
CA ARG A 393 26.87 21.86 15.68
C ARG A 393 27.84 20.83 15.13
#